data_AF-C7Q6S0-F1
#
_entry.id   AF-C7Q6S0-F1
#
_cell.length_a   1.000
_cell.length_b   1.000
_cell.length_c   1.000
_cell.angle_alpha   90.00
_cell.angle_beta   90.00
_cell.angle_gamma   90.00
#
_symmetry.space_group_name_H-M   'P 1'
#
loop_
_entity.id
_entity.type
_entity.pdbx_description
1 polymer ?
#
loop_
_entity_poly.entity_id
_entity_poly.type
_entity_poly.pdbx_seq_one_letter_code
_entity_poly.pdbx_strand_id
1 'polypeptide(L)'
;MSTETRTRFYHRRAPGDLIFLVAVIIAVIIIAHIIFVLLNANAGNDIVSTDGDWAAWFATWFLNLFTPDSHDLNITLNYGIAAVFYLVVGGIIRRLVNDL
;
A
#
# COMPACT_ATOMS: atom_id res chain seq x y z
N MET A 1 -23.68 26.37 -36.47
CA MET A 1 -24.15 26.42 -35.07
C MET A 1 -23.32 25.44 -34.27
N SER A 2 -22.21 25.91 -33.68
CA SER A 2 -21.21 25.09 -33.00
C SER A 2 -21.50 25.03 -31.50
N THR A 3 -22.05 23.92 -31.02
CA THR A 3 -22.12 23.62 -29.59
C THR A 3 -20.77 23.08 -29.12
N GLU A 4 -19.85 23.99 -28.83
CA GLU A 4 -18.71 23.68 -27.98
C GLU A 4 -19.22 23.44 -26.55
N THR A 5 -19.44 22.18 -26.18
CA THR A 5 -19.60 21.77 -24.78
C THR A 5 -18.22 21.86 -24.12
N ARG A 6 -17.79 23.07 -23.79
CA ARG A 6 -16.60 23.30 -22.97
C ARG A 6 -16.84 22.82 -21.54
N THR A 7 -16.07 21.79 -21.19
CA THR A 7 -15.41 21.61 -19.89
C THR A 7 -16.27 21.77 -18.65
N ARG A 8 -16.72 20.62 -18.13
CA ARG A 8 -16.81 20.40 -16.69
C ARG A 8 -16.09 19.11 -16.33
N PHE A 9 -14.78 19.09 -16.58
CA PHE A 9 -13.86 18.27 -15.78
C PHE A 9 -13.83 18.85 -14.37
N TYR A 10 -14.93 18.68 -13.63
CA TYR A 10 -14.86 18.76 -12.19
C TYR A 10 -14.04 17.54 -11.78
N HIS A 11 -12.76 17.78 -11.49
CA HIS A 11 -11.93 16.97 -10.61
C HIS A 11 -12.62 16.93 -9.23
N ARG A 12 -13.79 16.28 -9.14
CA ARG A 12 -14.31 15.79 -7.86
C ARG A 12 -13.32 14.72 -7.46
N ARG A 13 -12.27 15.09 -6.71
CA ARG A 13 -11.59 14.12 -5.86
C ARG A 13 -12.67 13.63 -4.91
N ALA A 14 -13.31 12.53 -5.27
CA ALA A 14 -14.27 11.92 -4.38
C ALA A 14 -13.49 11.58 -3.11
N PRO A 15 -13.97 11.94 -1.91
CA PRO A 15 -13.24 11.71 -0.66
C PRO A 15 -12.73 10.26 -0.52
N GLY A 16 -13.46 9.28 -1.09
CA GLY A 16 -13.04 7.89 -1.16
C GLY A 16 -11.76 7.64 -1.96
N ASP A 17 -11.48 8.42 -3.01
CA ASP A 17 -10.23 8.30 -3.78
C ASP A 17 -9.01 8.73 -2.96
N LEU A 18 -9.16 9.71 -2.05
CA LEU A 18 -8.08 10.11 -1.14
C LEU A 18 -7.78 9.02 -0.11
N ILE A 19 -8.82 8.37 0.42
CA ILE A 19 -8.65 7.25 1.36
C ILE A 19 -7.92 6.09 0.67
N PHE A 20 -8.34 5.76 -0.55
CA PHE A 20 -7.69 4.71 -1.32
C PHE A 20 -6.23 5.05 -1.65
N LEU A 21 -5.94 6.33 -1.97
CA LEU A 21 -4.57 6.77 -2.18
C LEU A 21 -3.68 6.52 -0.96
N VAL A 22 -4.17 6.80 0.26
CA VAL A 22 -3.43 6.49 1.49
C VAL A 22 -3.17 4.99 1.62
N ALA A 23 -4.18 4.16 1.37
CA ALA A 23 -4.02 2.70 1.40
C ALA A 23 -2.99 2.20 0.38
N VAL A 24 -2.98 2.78 -0.84
CA VAL A 24 -1.99 2.48 -1.87
C VAL A 24 -0.59 2.89 -1.42
N ILE A 25 -0.42 4.07 -0.81
CA ILE A 25 0.89 4.52 -0.30
C ILE A 25 1.43 3.54 0.74
N ILE A 26 0.59 3.11 1.68
CA ILE A 26 0.98 2.11 2.69
C ILE A 26 1.39 0.79 2.02
N ALA A 27 0.58 0.30 1.07
CA ALA A 27 0.92 -0.92 0.34
C ALA A 27 2.24 -0.80 -0.43
N VAL A 28 2.52 0.37 -1.02
CA VAL A 28 3.80 0.63 -1.73
C VAL A 28 4.99 0.58 -0.78
N ILE A 29 4.90 1.16 0.42
CA ILE A 29 5.95 1.08 1.44
C ILE A 29 6.22 -0.38 1.79
N ILE A 30 5.16 -1.15 2.08
CA ILE A 30 5.30 -2.57 2.40
C ILE A 30 5.93 -3.37 1.26
N ILE A 31 5.53 -3.11 0.01
CA ILE A 31 6.07 -3.79 -1.17
C ILE A 31 7.54 -3.39 -1.41
N ALA A 32 7.88 -2.11 -1.22
CA ALA A 32 9.26 -1.63 -1.31
C ALA A 32 10.16 -2.36 -0.30
N HIS A 33 9.69 -2.55 0.93
CA HIS A 33 10.40 -3.32 1.95
C HIS A 33 10.66 -4.76 1.51
N ILE A 34 9.63 -5.45 1.00
CA ILE A 34 9.79 -6.82 0.47
C ILE A 34 10.87 -6.83 -0.62
N ILE A 35 10.82 -5.90 -1.57
CA ILE A 35 11.81 -5.81 -2.64
C ILE A 35 13.21 -5.57 -2.08
N PHE A 36 13.37 -4.66 -1.13
CA PHE A 36 14.66 -4.37 -0.50
C PHE A 36 15.25 -5.59 0.20
N VAL A 37 14.44 -6.34 0.93
CA VAL A 37 14.90 -7.57 1.60
C VAL A 37 15.28 -8.63 0.57
N LEU A 38 14.41 -8.91 -0.41
CA LEU A 38 14.66 -9.94 -1.42
C LEU A 38 15.88 -9.64 -2.30
N LEU A 39 16.15 -8.35 -2.55
CA LEU A 39 17.31 -7.91 -3.31
C LEU A 39 18.56 -7.68 -2.44
N ASN A 40 18.51 -8.00 -1.14
CA ASN A 40 19.61 -7.79 -0.20
C ASN A 40 20.13 -6.33 -0.22
N ALA A 41 19.21 -5.37 -0.22
CA ALA A 41 19.54 -3.95 -0.21
C ALA A 41 20.36 -3.58 1.04
N ASN A 42 21.18 -2.53 0.93
CA ASN A 42 22.05 -2.10 2.01
C ASN A 42 21.24 -1.54 3.20
N ALA A 43 21.13 -2.32 4.28
CA ALA A 43 20.44 -1.91 5.51
C ALA A 43 21.08 -0.71 6.22
N GLY A 44 22.33 -0.37 5.92
CA GLY A 44 22.98 0.86 6.40
C GLY A 44 22.58 2.12 5.65
N ASN A 45 21.72 2.01 4.62
CA ASN A 45 21.15 3.16 3.94
C ASN A 45 19.91 3.66 4.69
N ASP A 46 19.84 4.98 4.88
CA ASP A 46 18.74 5.62 5.61
C ASP A 46 17.36 5.35 4.98
N ILE A 47 17.28 5.22 3.65
CA ILE A 47 16.01 4.93 2.96
C ILE A 47 15.55 3.50 3.27
N VAL A 48 16.46 2.53 3.16
CA VAL A 48 16.15 1.11 3.37
C VAL A 48 15.77 0.84 4.84
N SER A 49 16.50 1.43 5.78
CA SER A 49 16.20 1.30 7.21
C SER A 49 14.88 1.97 7.59
N THR A 50 14.64 3.20 7.14
CA THR A 50 13.38 3.92 7.41
C THR A 50 12.16 3.21 6.81
N ASP A 51 12.29 2.73 5.57
CA ASP A 51 11.24 1.94 4.92
C ASP A 51 10.93 0.65 5.69
N GLY A 52 11.98 -0.05 6.17
CA GLY A 52 11.82 -1.23 7.01
C GLY A 52 11.07 -0.96 8.32
N ASP A 53 11.38 0.13 9.01
CA ASP A 53 10.68 0.52 10.24
C ASP A 53 9.19 0.79 9.97
N TRP A 54 8.87 1.51 8.89
CA TRP A 54 7.50 1.80 8.51
C TRP A 54 6.74 0.54 8.08
N ALA A 55 7.35 -0.28 7.24
CA ALA A 55 6.75 -1.53 6.80
C ALA A 55 6.46 -2.45 7.99
N ALA A 56 7.39 -2.59 8.94
CA ALA A 56 7.19 -3.39 10.14
C ALA A 56 6.05 -2.85 11.01
N TRP A 57 5.95 -1.52 11.14
CA TRP A 57 4.87 -0.88 11.87
C TRP A 57 3.50 -1.14 11.22
N PHE A 58 3.37 -0.96 9.90
CA PHE A 58 2.13 -1.23 9.19
C PHE A 58 1.78 -2.73 9.16
N ALA A 59 2.77 -3.61 9.10
CA ALA A 59 2.57 -5.05 9.06
C ALA A 59 2.44 -5.69 10.44
N THR A 60 2.52 -4.94 11.55
CA THR A 60 2.65 -5.49 12.92
C THR A 60 1.65 -6.61 13.24
N TRP A 61 0.38 -6.47 12.83
CA TRP A 61 -0.67 -7.47 13.08
C TRP A 61 -0.59 -8.71 12.18
N PHE A 62 0.21 -8.65 11.13
CA PHE A 62 0.39 -9.70 10.13
C PHE A 62 1.74 -10.41 10.27
N LEU A 63 2.65 -9.89 11.10
CA LEU A 63 3.92 -10.55 11.39
C LEU A 63 3.64 -11.90 12.06
N ASN A 64 4.30 -12.95 11.57
CA ASN A 64 4.18 -14.33 12.06
C ASN A 64 2.84 -15.04 11.79
N LEU A 65 2.00 -14.53 10.86
CA LEU A 65 0.86 -15.31 10.36
C LEU A 65 1.30 -16.57 9.60
N PHE A 66 2.45 -16.47 8.92
CA PHE A 66 3.11 -17.58 8.26
C PHE A 66 4.52 -17.74 8.82
N THR A 67 4.94 -18.97 9.11
CA THR A 67 6.25 -19.28 9.67
C THR A 67 7.02 -20.27 8.79
N PRO A 68 7.35 -19.92 7.53
CA PRO A 68 8.19 -20.76 6.69
C PRO A 68 9.66 -20.71 7.16
N ASP A 69 10.43 -21.75 6.83
CA ASP A 69 11.86 -21.84 7.20
C ASP A 69 12.73 -20.83 6.44
N SER A 70 12.32 -20.43 5.24
CA SER A 70 13.03 -19.43 4.42
C SER A 70 12.69 -18.02 4.90
N HIS A 71 13.73 -17.22 5.18
CA HIS A 71 13.58 -15.81 5.56
C HIS A 71 12.86 -14.99 4.48
N ASP A 72 13.30 -15.11 3.23
CA ASP A 72 12.70 -14.42 2.08
C ASP A 72 11.21 -14.73 1.92
N LEU A 73 10.85 -16.01 2.09
CA LEU A 73 9.47 -16.45 2.04
C LEU A 73 8.66 -15.94 3.23
N ASN A 74 9.25 -15.90 4.43
CA ASN A 74 8.62 -15.35 5.62
C ASN A 74 8.24 -13.88 5.41
N ILE A 75 9.19 -13.08 4.93
CA ILE A 75 8.98 -11.66 4.65
C ILE A 75 7.92 -11.49 3.55
N THR A 76 8.07 -12.21 2.44
CA THR A 76 7.13 -12.12 1.31
C THR A 76 5.69 -12.43 1.72
N LEU A 77 5.47 -13.48 2.53
CA LEU A 77 4.11 -13.89 2.92
C LEU A 77 3.50 -12.93 3.95
N ASN A 78 4.22 -12.62 5.03
CA ASN A 78 3.67 -11.81 6.13
C ASN A 78 3.50 -10.34 5.75
N TYR A 79 4.47 -9.75 5.04
CA TYR A 79 4.34 -8.38 4.53
C TYR A 79 3.42 -8.35 3.31
N GLY A 80 3.46 -9.37 2.45
CA GLY A 80 2.58 -9.44 1.28
C GLY A 80 1.10 -9.45 1.64
N ILE A 81 0.70 -10.21 2.67
CA ILE A 81 -0.70 -10.21 3.12
C ILE A 81 -1.11 -8.87 3.75
N ALA A 82 -0.19 -8.18 4.42
CA ALA A 82 -0.44 -6.82 4.93
C ALA A 82 -0.72 -5.85 3.78
N ALA A 83 0.10 -5.86 2.72
CA ALA A 83 -0.12 -5.02 1.54
C ALA A 83 -1.49 -5.29 0.88
N VAL A 84 -1.84 -6.58 0.70
CA VAL A 84 -3.15 -6.97 0.15
C VAL A 84 -4.28 -6.47 1.05
N PHE A 85 -4.15 -6.61 2.36
CA PHE A 85 -5.16 -6.13 3.32
C PHE A 85 -5.43 -4.63 3.17
N TYR A 86 -4.39 -3.80 3.11
CA TYR A 86 -4.56 -2.35 2.93
C TYR A 86 -5.30 -2.01 1.63
N LEU A 87 -4.94 -2.66 0.52
CA LEU A 87 -5.61 -2.43 -0.77
C LEU A 87 -7.09 -2.85 -0.75
N VAL A 88 -7.39 -3.99 -0.14
CA VAL A 88 -8.77 -4.49 -0.01
C VAL A 88 -9.61 -3.57 0.86
N VAL A 89 -9.13 -3.24 2.07
CA VAL A 89 -9.85 -2.36 3.00
C VAL A 89 -10.01 -0.96 2.42
N GLY A 90 -8.96 -0.38 1.86
CA GLY A 90 -9.02 0.92 1.19
C GLY A 90 -10.04 0.93 0.04
N GLY A 91 -10.07 -0.14 -0.77
CA GLY A 91 -11.03 -0.29 -1.87
C GLY A 91 -12.48 -0.39 -1.39
N ILE A 92 -12.73 -1.14 -0.31
CA ILE A 92 -14.05 -1.24 0.33
C ILE A 92 -14.50 0.14 0.84
N ILE A 93 -13.64 0.82 1.61
CA ILE A 93 -13.98 2.14 2.18
C ILE A 93 -14.23 3.15 1.06
N ARG A 94 -13.39 3.17 0.02
CA ARG A 94 -13.58 4.03 -1.15
C ARG A 94 -14.95 3.84 -1.77
N ARG A 95 -15.36 2.58 -2.00
CA ARG A 95 -16.65 2.26 -2.60
C ARG A 95 -17.78 2.77 -1.70
N LEU A 96 -17.73 2.45 -0.41
CA LEU A 96 -18.73 2.91 0.56
C LEU A 96 -18.84 4.44 0.58
N VAL A 97 -17.73 5.17 0.62
CA VAL A 97 -17.73 6.64 0.69
C VAL A 97 -18.21 7.29 -0.61
N ASN A 98 -17.96 6.68 -1.75
CA ASN A 98 -18.43 7.21 -3.04
C ASN A 98 -19.93 6.89 -3.28
N ASP A 99 -20.46 5.87 -2.61
CA ASP A 99 -21.87 5.46 -2.69
C ASP A 99 -22.77 6.23 -1.68
N LEU A 100 -22.19 7.03 -0.77
CA LEU A 100 -22.87 7.94 0.17
C LEU A 100 -23.21 9.30 -0.47
#